data_AF-A0A0J1DBH1-F1
#
_entry.id   AF-A0A0J1DBH1-F1
#
_cell.length_a   1.000
_cell.length_b   1.000
_cell.length_c   1.000
_cell.angle_alpha   90.00
_cell.angle_beta   90.00
_cell.angle_gamma   90.00
#
_symmetry.space_group_name_H-M   'P 1'
#
loop_
_entity.id
_entity.type
_entity.pdbx_description
1 polymer ?
#
loop_
_entity_poly.entity_id
_entity_poly.type
_entity_poly.pdbx_seq_one_letter_code
_entity_poly.pdbx_strand_id
1 'polypeptide(L)'
;MKQPEDQRTIELKLDTAAARKRGRPPKADKLSDAERARRYRARQKMMPKDDWNYEHLTALTRTEILRLTSGAAAKPASESELVANWAYGMFLLWDRTTAQCQRADDRKELLALVSA
;
A
#
# COMPACT_ATOMS: atom_id res chain seq x y z
N MET A 1 -20.61 38.94 -14.31
CA MET A 1 -19.71 39.74 -15.15
C MET A 1 -18.37 39.82 -14.43
N LYS A 2 -17.25 39.59 -15.14
CA LYS A 2 -15.89 39.44 -14.56
C LYS A 2 -15.39 40.78 -13.98
N GLN A 3 -14.67 40.72 -12.86
CA GLN A 3 -14.17 41.88 -12.12
C GLN A 3 -13.01 42.61 -12.87
N PRO A 4 -12.83 43.93 -12.69
CA PRO A 4 -12.00 44.77 -13.57
C PRO A 4 -10.51 44.83 -13.19
N GLU A 5 -10.02 43.92 -12.36
CA GLU A 5 -8.68 44.02 -11.74
C GLU A 5 -7.59 43.23 -12.51
N ASP A 6 -8.00 42.42 -13.48
CA ASP A 6 -7.12 41.53 -14.26
C ASP A 6 -6.45 42.19 -15.48
N GLN A 7 -6.57 43.51 -15.68
CA GLN A 7 -6.08 44.20 -16.88
C GLN A 7 -4.71 44.89 -16.77
N ARG A 8 -3.91 44.56 -15.75
CA ARG A 8 -2.51 45.03 -15.66
C ARG A 8 -1.53 43.87 -15.59
N THR A 9 -1.41 43.14 -16.69
CA THR A 9 -0.25 42.28 -16.95
C THR A 9 0.97 43.20 -17.12
N ILE A 10 1.71 43.41 -16.04
CA ILE A 10 3.02 44.05 -16.10
C ILE A 10 3.94 43.05 -16.81
N GLU A 11 4.24 43.29 -18.09
CA GLU A 11 5.25 42.53 -18.82
C GLU A 11 6.65 42.88 -18.28
N LEU A 12 7.04 42.22 -17.20
CA LEU A 12 8.42 42.18 -16.75
C LEU A 12 9.24 41.45 -17.82
N LYS A 13 10.09 42.18 -18.55
CA LYS A 13 11.10 41.60 -19.45
C LYS A 13 12.07 40.76 -18.62
N LEU A 14 11.81 39.46 -18.56
CA LEU A 14 12.72 38.48 -18.01
C LEU A 14 13.95 38.40 -18.91
N ASP A 15 15.10 38.78 -18.37
CA ASP A 15 16.39 38.62 -19.04
C ASP A 15 16.66 37.12 -19.26
N THR A 16 16.46 36.68 -20.50
CA THR A 16 16.52 35.26 -20.89
C THR A 16 17.92 34.65 -20.69
N ALA A 17 18.95 35.49 -20.56
CA ALA A 17 20.31 35.05 -20.25
C ALA A 17 20.47 34.60 -18.79
N ALA A 18 19.74 35.21 -17.85
CA ALA A 18 19.82 34.89 -16.42
C ALA A 18 18.98 33.64 -16.04
N ALA A 19 17.87 33.39 -16.76
CA ALA A 19 16.99 32.25 -16.48
C ALA A 19 17.62 30.89 -16.82
N ARG A 20 18.56 30.83 -17.79
CA ARG A 20 19.26 29.58 -18.14
C ARG A 20 20.26 29.10 -17.08
N LYS A 21 20.67 29.95 -16.14
CA LYS A 21 21.72 29.62 -15.14
C LYS A 21 21.22 29.17 -13.77
N ARG A 22 19.92 29.22 -13.48
CA ARG A 22 19.39 28.98 -12.11
C ARG A 22 18.40 27.81 -11.97
N GLY A 23 18.28 26.94 -12.96
CA GLY A 23 17.12 26.02 -13.03
C GLY A 23 17.38 24.54 -13.30
N ARG A 24 18.61 24.04 -13.23
CA ARG A 24 18.80 22.57 -13.22
C ARG A 24 19.57 22.16 -11.97
N PRO A 25 18.91 21.50 -11.00
CA PRO A 25 19.63 20.73 -10.01
C PRO A 25 20.60 19.81 -10.76
N PRO A 26 21.87 19.69 -10.34
CA PRO A 26 22.76 18.72 -10.95
C PRO A 26 22.07 17.36 -10.83
N LYS A 27 21.88 16.70 -11.98
CA LYS A 27 21.26 15.37 -12.05
C LYS A 27 22.22 14.41 -11.37
N ALA A 28 22.22 14.37 -10.04
CA ALA A 28 23.03 13.50 -9.20
C ALA A 28 22.54 12.05 -9.24
N ASP A 29 21.93 11.66 -10.36
CA ASP A 29 21.50 10.31 -10.62
C ASP A 29 21.94 10.03 -12.06
N LYS A 30 23.12 9.42 -12.20
CA LYS A 30 23.78 9.09 -13.47
C LYS A 30 23.04 8.01 -14.27
N LEU A 31 21.78 7.73 -13.94
CA LEU A 31 21.00 6.67 -14.55
C LEU A 31 20.07 7.27 -15.60
N SER A 32 20.24 6.81 -16.84
CA SER A 32 19.24 6.97 -17.89
C SER A 32 17.90 6.44 -17.39
N ASP A 33 16.79 7.04 -17.81
CA ASP A 33 15.45 6.57 -17.44
C ASP A 33 15.23 5.11 -17.89
N ALA A 34 15.88 4.69 -18.98
CA ALA A 34 15.92 3.29 -19.40
C ALA A 34 16.62 2.38 -18.38
N GLU A 35 17.67 2.88 -17.74
CA GLU A 35 18.42 2.13 -16.73
C GLU A 35 17.74 2.16 -15.36
N ARG A 36 17.05 3.25 -15.03
CA ARG A 36 16.14 3.33 -13.89
C ARG A 36 14.99 2.33 -14.06
N ALA A 37 14.37 2.26 -15.24
CA ALA A 37 13.34 1.28 -15.56
C ALA A 37 13.89 -0.16 -15.54
N ARG A 38 15.11 -0.39 -16.03
CA ARG A 38 15.78 -1.71 -15.95
C ARG A 38 16.04 -2.12 -14.50
N ARG A 39 16.55 -1.21 -13.66
CA ARG A 39 16.77 -1.45 -12.22
C ARG A 39 15.47 -1.64 -11.46
N TYR A 40 14.43 -0.87 -11.77
CA TYR A 40 13.09 -1.05 -11.21
C TYR A 40 12.50 -2.42 -11.58
N ARG A 41 12.56 -2.80 -12.86
CA ARG A 41 12.17 -4.14 -13.33
C ARG A 41 13.04 -5.25 -12.74
N ALA A 42 14.33 -5.02 -12.51
CA ALA A 42 15.22 -5.98 -11.88
C ALA A 42 14.89 -6.19 -10.40
N ARG A 43 14.57 -5.11 -9.66
CA ARG A 43 14.03 -5.21 -8.29
C ARG A 43 12.71 -5.97 -8.25
N GLN A 44 11.82 -5.72 -9.22
CA GLN A 44 10.57 -6.45 -9.38
C GLN A 44 10.77 -7.91 -9.79
N LYS A 45 11.80 -8.23 -10.59
CA LYS A 45 12.18 -9.61 -10.96
C LYS A 45 12.82 -10.41 -9.82
N MET A 46 13.28 -9.75 -8.75
CA MET A 46 13.84 -10.43 -7.57
C MET A 46 12.80 -10.88 -6.55
N MET A 47 11.54 -10.46 -6.70
CA MET A 47 10.44 -11.14 -6.03
C MET A 47 9.78 -12.06 -7.05
N PRO A 48 9.80 -13.38 -6.85
CA PRO A 48 8.97 -14.27 -7.63
C PRO A 48 7.54 -13.79 -7.43
N LYS A 49 6.91 -13.31 -8.50
CA LYS A 49 5.56 -12.75 -8.44
C LYS A 49 4.51 -13.81 -8.05
N ASP A 50 4.91 -15.08 -8.09
CA ASP A 50 4.04 -16.24 -7.97
C ASP A 50 4.51 -17.28 -6.93
N ASP A 51 5.57 -17.02 -6.16
CA ASP A 51 5.97 -17.95 -5.11
C ASP A 51 5.14 -17.71 -3.85
N TRP A 52 4.31 -18.69 -3.54
CA TRP A 52 3.57 -18.78 -2.30
C TRP A 52 4.55 -18.66 -1.11
N ASN A 53 4.24 -17.78 -0.17
CA ASN A 53 5.04 -17.56 1.04
C ASN A 53 4.13 -17.56 2.27
N TYR A 54 4.34 -18.54 3.16
CA TYR A 54 3.61 -18.69 4.41
C TYR A 54 3.62 -17.42 5.27
N GLU A 55 4.77 -16.78 5.47
CA GLU A 55 4.89 -15.60 6.32
C GLU A 55 4.11 -14.42 5.75
N HIS A 56 4.15 -14.25 4.42
CA HIS A 56 3.38 -13.21 3.74
C HIS A 56 1.88 -13.44 3.85
N LEU A 57 1.40 -14.66 3.59
CA LEU A 57 -0.02 -15.00 3.71
C LEU A 57 -0.53 -14.87 5.14
N THR A 58 0.28 -15.27 6.13
CA THR A 58 -0.05 -15.15 7.54
C THR A 58 -0.13 -13.68 7.96
N ALA A 59 0.83 -12.85 7.54
CA ALA A 59 0.80 -11.41 7.78
C ALA A 59 -0.42 -10.75 7.14
N LEU A 60 -0.72 -11.08 5.88
CA LEU A 60 -1.87 -10.54 5.16
C LEU A 60 -3.20 -10.95 5.82
N THR A 61 -3.32 -12.21 6.22
CA THR A 61 -4.49 -12.72 6.95
C THR A 61 -4.67 -11.97 8.27
N ARG A 62 -3.59 -11.78 9.04
CA ARG A 62 -3.61 -11.01 10.30
C ARG A 62 -4.07 -9.58 10.06
N THR A 63 -3.52 -8.89 9.06
CA THR A 63 -3.89 -7.50 8.73
C THR A 63 -5.35 -7.38 8.33
N GLU A 64 -5.87 -8.29 7.52
CA GLU A 64 -7.27 -8.25 7.09
C GLU A 64 -8.25 -8.56 8.23
N ILE A 65 -7.94 -9.54 9.08
CA ILE A 65 -8.76 -9.83 10.27
C ILE A 65 -8.82 -8.59 11.17
N LEU A 66 -7.68 -7.95 11.45
CA LEU A 66 -7.64 -6.71 12.24
C LEU A 66 -8.42 -5.56 11.57
N ARG A 67 -8.32 -5.42 10.24
CA ARG A 67 -9.08 -4.41 9.50
C ARG A 67 -10.58 -4.62 9.65
N LEU A 68 -11.04 -5.87 9.60
CA LEU A 68 -12.44 -6.22 9.77
C LEU A 68 -12.91 -5.97 11.22
N THR A 69 -12.15 -6.42 12.21
CA THR A 69 -12.58 -6.39 13.62
C THR A 69 -12.39 -5.04 14.32
N SER A 70 -11.44 -4.21 13.89
CA SER A 70 -11.09 -2.92 14.55
C SER A 70 -12.23 -1.91 14.69
N GLY A 71 -13.31 -2.05 13.92
CA GLY A 71 -14.52 -1.21 14.03
C GLY A 71 -15.80 -1.99 14.30
N ALA A 72 -15.73 -3.30 14.55
CA ALA A 72 -16.91 -4.15 14.67
C ALA A 72 -17.77 -3.81 15.90
N ALA A 73 -17.16 -3.42 17.01
CA ALA A 73 -17.87 -3.08 18.25
C ALA A 73 -18.71 -1.79 18.15
N ALA A 74 -18.41 -0.91 17.19
CA ALA A 74 -19.15 0.34 16.98
C ALA A 74 -20.36 0.17 16.04
N LYS A 75 -20.55 -1.02 15.46
CA LYS A 75 -21.61 -1.32 14.50
C LYS A 75 -22.84 -1.90 15.17
N PRO A 76 -24.01 -1.87 14.49
CA PRO A 76 -25.18 -2.62 14.91
C PRO A 76 -24.88 -4.12 15.01
N ALA A 77 -25.52 -4.82 15.96
CA ALA A 77 -25.23 -6.21 16.28
C ALA A 77 -25.23 -7.15 15.06
N SER A 78 -26.19 -6.99 14.14
CA SER A 78 -26.28 -7.78 12.90
C SER A 78 -25.08 -7.59 11.97
N GLU A 79 -24.53 -6.38 11.90
CA GLU A 79 -23.33 -6.09 11.13
C GLU A 79 -22.07 -6.59 11.84
N SER A 80 -22.02 -6.50 13.17
CA SER A 80 -20.91 -7.03 13.97
C SER A 80 -20.80 -8.54 13.85
N GLU A 81 -21.92 -9.27 13.91
CA GLU A 81 -21.99 -10.71 13.69
C GLU A 81 -21.54 -11.10 12.28
N LEU A 82 -21.98 -10.36 11.26
CA LEU A 82 -21.55 -10.58 9.88
C LEU A 82 -20.02 -10.41 9.75
N VAL A 83 -19.47 -9.35 10.34
CA VAL A 83 -18.02 -9.08 10.32
C VAL A 83 -17.24 -10.17 11.05
N ALA A 84 -17.72 -10.65 12.20
CA ALA A 84 -17.11 -11.75 12.93
C ALA A 84 -17.09 -13.05 12.10
N ASN A 85 -18.20 -13.38 11.43
CA ASN A 85 -18.29 -14.53 10.54
C ASN A 85 -17.30 -14.43 9.36
N TRP A 86 -17.15 -13.24 8.77
CA TRP A 86 -16.17 -13.00 7.70
C TRP A 86 -14.72 -13.14 8.19
N ALA A 87 -14.39 -12.58 9.35
CA ALA A 87 -13.07 -12.71 9.96
C ALA A 87 -12.75 -14.19 10.27
N TYR A 88 -13.72 -14.93 10.81
CA TYR A 88 -13.59 -16.36 11.04
C TYR A 88 -13.41 -17.16 9.73
N GLY A 89 -14.15 -16.81 8.67
CA GLY A 89 -13.97 -17.40 7.35
C GLY A 89 -12.56 -17.19 6.77
N MET A 90 -11.97 -16.01 6.98
CA MET A 90 -10.58 -15.75 6.58
C MET A 90 -9.59 -16.62 7.37
N PHE A 91 -9.79 -16.77 8.68
CA PHE A 91 -9.00 -17.69 9.49
C PHE A 91 -9.10 -19.14 8.97
N LEU A 92 -10.30 -19.64 8.67
CA LEU A 92 -10.47 -21.01 8.15
C LEU A 92 -9.79 -21.21 6.79
N LEU A 93 -9.84 -20.21 5.92
CA LEU A 93 -9.15 -20.26 4.62
C LEU A 93 -7.64 -20.33 4.80
N TRP A 94 -7.08 -19.47 5.66
CA TRP A 94 -5.66 -19.53 6.03
C TRP A 94 -5.31 -20.88 6.67
N ASP A 95 -6.14 -21.39 7.58
CA ASP A 95 -5.91 -22.66 8.28
C ASP A 95 -5.81 -23.81 7.27
N ARG A 96 -6.73 -23.86 6.30
CA ARG A 96 -6.74 -24.90 5.28
C ARG A 96 -5.59 -24.77 4.27
N THR A 97 -5.25 -23.55 3.86
CA THR A 97 -4.21 -23.32 2.84
C THR A 97 -2.79 -23.48 3.38
N THR A 98 -2.60 -23.36 4.69
CA THR A 98 -1.29 -23.46 5.34
C THR A 98 -1.09 -24.74 6.16
N ALA A 99 -2.10 -25.63 6.22
CA ALA A 99 -2.13 -26.80 7.11
C ALA A 99 -0.84 -27.65 7.16
N GLN A 100 -0.08 -27.73 6.07
CA GLN A 100 1.15 -28.54 5.98
C GLN A 100 2.40 -27.86 6.57
N CYS A 101 2.36 -26.55 6.83
CA CYS A 101 3.53 -25.75 7.21
C CYS A 101 3.26 -24.80 8.38
N GLN A 102 2.09 -24.91 9.01
CA GLN A 102 1.68 -24.02 10.09
C GLN A 102 2.62 -24.08 11.29
N ARG A 103 2.88 -22.90 11.85
CA ARG A 103 3.47 -22.78 13.18
C ARG A 103 2.32 -22.74 14.20
N ALA A 104 2.47 -23.47 15.31
CA ALA A 104 1.43 -23.57 16.34
C ALA A 104 1.08 -22.20 16.95
N ASP A 105 2.08 -21.32 17.11
CA ASP A 105 1.90 -19.98 17.66
C ASP A 105 1.05 -19.10 16.73
N ASP A 106 1.34 -19.07 15.42
CA ASP A 106 0.58 -18.29 14.45
C ASP A 106 -0.89 -18.69 14.42
N ARG A 107 -1.18 -20.00 14.48
CA ARG A 107 -2.55 -20.51 14.51
C ARG A 107 -3.29 -20.04 15.77
N LYS A 108 -2.62 -20.11 16.92
CA LYS A 108 -3.19 -19.69 18.20
C LYS A 108 -3.46 -18.19 18.23
N GLU A 109 -2.54 -17.39 17.71
CA GLU A 109 -2.68 -15.93 17.62
C GLU A 109 -3.82 -15.52 16.68
N LEU A 110 -3.88 -16.09 15.47
CA LEU A 110 -4.95 -15.78 14.53
C LEU A 110 -6.33 -16.22 15.05
N LEU A 111 -6.41 -17.38 15.71
CA LEU A 111 -7.65 -17.83 16.33
C LEU A 111 -8.11 -16.88 17.44
N ALA A 112 -7.18 -16.34 18.24
CA ALA A 112 -7.50 -15.37 19.28
C ALA A 112 -8.07 -14.07 18.71
N LEU A 113 -7.61 -13.63 17.53
CA LEU A 113 -8.12 -12.42 16.87
C LEU A 113 -9.56 -12.53 16.36
N VAL A 114 -10.01 -13.74 16.01
CA VAL A 114 -11.36 -13.99 15.48
C VAL A 114 -12.34 -14.47 16.55
N SER A 115 -11.84 -14.80 17.74
CA SER A 115 -12.64 -15.27 18.88
C SER A 115 -12.76 -14.23 20.01
N ALA A 116 -12.19 -13.04 19.81
CA ALA A 116 -12.25 -11.90 20.72
C ALA A 116 -13.51 -11.06 20.46
#